data_AF-A0A2Z5FT02-F1
#
_entry.id   AF-A0A2Z5FT02-F1
#
_cell.length_a   1.000
_cell.length_b   1.000
_cell.length_c   1.000
_cell.angle_alpha   90.00
_cell.angle_beta   90.00
_cell.angle_gamma   90.00
#
_symmetry.space_group_name_H-M   'P 1'
#
loop_
_entity.id
_entity.type
_entity.pdbx_description
1 polymer ?
#
loop_
_entity_poly.entity_id
_entity_poly.type
_entity_poly.pdbx_seq_one_letter_code
_entity_poly.pdbx_strand_id
1 'polypeptide(L)'
;MYALVAKLPAAEWAKAAGYGWLTLDIMAGVLVINRVPRTIADPVRLAGHVFAGLWFITVSLDGSAPLRILGALAGILLFGYTLASPYLSPVWLAPASILILTWLSVLAWRNG
;
A
#
# COMPACT_ATOMS: atom_id res chain seq x y z
N MET A 1 -5.37 -2.64 -10.67
CA MET A 1 -4.57 -3.03 -9.49
C MET A 1 -4.71 -4.50 -9.11
N TYR A 2 -5.92 -5.06 -8.95
CA TYR A 2 -6.09 -6.50 -8.61
C TYR A 2 -5.38 -7.47 -9.56
N ALA A 3 -5.47 -7.24 -10.87
CA ALA A 3 -4.73 -8.05 -11.84
C ALA A 3 -3.20 -7.92 -11.71
N LEU A 4 -2.71 -6.80 -11.19
CA LEU A 4 -1.27 -6.59 -10.96
C LEU A 4 -0.78 -7.48 -9.82
N VAL A 5 -1.56 -7.60 -8.73
CA VAL A 5 -1.26 -8.51 -7.61
C VAL A 5 -1.13 -9.96 -8.11
N ALA A 6 -2.01 -10.39 -9.01
CA ALA A 6 -1.97 -11.74 -9.60
C ALA A 6 -0.71 -11.98 -10.44
N LYS A 7 -0.30 -10.96 -11.21
CA LYS A 7 0.75 -11.07 -12.22
C LYS A 7 2.16 -10.96 -11.66
N LEU A 8 2.35 -10.26 -10.54
CA LEU A 8 3.68 -10.08 -9.97
C LEU A 8 4.18 -11.38 -9.30
N PRO A 9 5.44 -11.77 -9.52
CA PRO A 9 6.03 -12.91 -8.85
C PRO A 9 6.17 -12.59 -7.35
N ALA A 10 5.45 -13.34 -6.53
CA ALA A 10 5.45 -13.19 -5.08
C ALA A 10 4.92 -14.47 -4.44
N ALA A 11 5.30 -14.73 -3.19
CA ALA A 11 4.69 -15.80 -2.40
C ALA A 11 3.18 -15.58 -2.23
N GLU A 12 2.41 -16.66 -2.14
CA GLU A 12 0.93 -16.57 -2.10
C GLU A 12 0.41 -15.75 -0.90
N TRP A 13 1.08 -15.80 0.25
CA TRP A 13 0.74 -14.97 1.40
C TRP A 13 0.97 -13.48 1.15
N ALA A 14 1.97 -13.12 0.33
CA ALA A 14 2.22 -11.73 -0.04
C ALA A 14 1.17 -11.23 -1.03
N LYS A 15 0.76 -12.07 -2.00
CA LYS A 15 -0.37 -11.75 -2.88
C LYS A 15 -1.67 -11.58 -2.10
N ALA A 16 -1.93 -12.45 -1.11
CA ALA A 16 -3.06 -12.30 -0.20
C ALA A 16 -3.02 -10.96 0.55
N ALA A 17 -1.84 -10.52 1.00
CA ALA A 17 -1.67 -9.17 1.57
C ALA A 17 -2.00 -8.08 0.53
N GLY A 18 -1.51 -8.19 -0.71
CA GLY A 18 -1.85 -7.25 -1.79
C GLY A 18 -3.35 -7.14 -2.02
N TYR A 19 -4.07 -8.25 -2.05
CA TYR A 19 -5.53 -8.26 -2.16
C TYR A 19 -6.24 -7.70 -0.92
N GLY A 20 -5.74 -8.04 0.28
CA GLY A 20 -6.25 -7.51 1.54
C GLY A 20 -6.15 -5.99 1.60
N TRP A 21 -5.01 -5.42 1.21
CA TRP A 21 -4.84 -3.98 1.10
C TRP A 21 -5.87 -3.34 0.18
N LEU A 22 -5.96 -3.81 -1.07
CA LEU A 22 -6.87 -3.21 -2.07
C LEU A 22 -8.33 -3.30 -1.60
N THR A 23 -8.71 -4.40 -0.96
CA THR A 23 -10.06 -4.61 -0.45
C THR A 23 -10.38 -3.64 0.68
N LEU A 24 -9.48 -3.54 1.67
CA LEU A 24 -9.68 -2.66 2.82
C LEU A 24 -9.62 -1.18 2.44
N ASP A 25 -8.78 -0.80 1.49
CA ASP A 25 -8.69 0.60 1.06
C ASP A 25 -9.96 1.04 0.29
N ILE A 26 -10.52 0.15 -0.55
CA ILE A 26 -11.85 0.34 -1.15
C ILE A 26 -12.91 0.44 -0.06
N MET A 27 -12.93 -0.47 0.91
CA MET A 27 -13.89 -0.45 2.00
C MET A 27 -13.81 0.84 2.81
N ALA A 28 -12.61 1.30 3.16
CA ALA A 28 -12.39 2.56 3.85
C ALA A 28 -12.87 3.76 3.01
N GLY A 29 -12.70 3.72 1.68
CA GLY A 29 -13.30 4.69 0.76
C GLY A 29 -14.83 4.71 0.82
N VAL A 30 -15.47 3.53 0.77
CA VAL A 30 -16.93 3.39 0.87
C VAL A 30 -17.45 3.92 2.22
N LEU A 31 -16.78 3.61 3.33
CA LEU A 31 -17.15 4.12 4.65
C LEU A 31 -17.13 5.65 4.70
N VAL A 32 -16.09 6.27 4.14
CA VAL A 32 -15.98 7.73 4.05
C VAL A 32 -17.09 8.33 3.18
N ILE A 33 -17.37 7.74 2.02
CA ILE A 33 -18.47 8.19 1.13
C ILE A 33 -19.82 8.16 1.86
N ASN A 34 -20.04 7.14 2.69
CA ASN A 34 -21.26 6.98 3.48
C ASN A 34 -21.25 7.78 4.80
N ARG A 35 -20.30 8.71 4.98
CA ARG A 35 -20.18 9.57 6.17
C ARG A 35 -20.07 8.79 7.49
N VAL A 36 -19.51 7.58 7.44
CA VAL A 36 -19.19 6.81 8.65
C VAL A 36 -18.14 7.58 9.46
N PRO A 37 -18.26 7.66 10.80
CA PRO A 37 -17.28 8.36 11.63
C PRO A 37 -15.84 7.92 11.35
N ARG A 38 -14.92 8.88 11.30
CA ARG A 38 -13.49 8.62 11.05
C ARG A 38 -12.86 7.69 12.08
N THR A 39 -13.36 7.71 13.31
CA THR A 39 -12.95 6.78 14.38
C THR A 39 -13.22 5.30 14.04
N ILE A 40 -14.07 5.03 13.05
CA ILE A 40 -14.35 3.68 12.52
C ILE A 40 -13.69 3.50 11.15
N ALA A 41 -13.79 4.49 10.26
CA ALA A 41 -13.26 4.38 8.90
C ALA A 41 -11.72 4.39 8.83
N ASP A 42 -11.05 5.17 9.67
CA ASP A 42 -9.59 5.29 9.64
C ASP A 42 -8.90 3.98 10.08
N PRO A 43 -9.30 3.27 11.15
CA PRO A 43 -8.73 1.96 11.48
C PRO A 43 -8.78 0.94 10.32
N VAL A 44 -9.85 0.95 9.52
CA VAL A 44 -9.97 0.08 8.34
C VAL A 44 -8.91 0.45 7.29
N ARG A 45 -8.72 1.74 7.03
CA ARG A 45 -7.66 2.25 6.14
C ARG A 45 -6.28 1.80 6.61
N LEU A 46 -6.02 1.98 7.90
CA LEU A 46 -4.73 1.66 8.53
C LEU A 46 -4.44 0.16 8.50
N ALA A 47 -5.45 -0.70 8.74
CA ALA A 47 -5.30 -2.14 8.52
C ALA A 47 -4.91 -2.44 7.05
N GLY A 48 -5.52 -1.74 6.09
CA GLY A 48 -5.12 -1.80 4.68
C GLY A 48 -3.65 -1.43 4.46
N HIS A 49 -3.15 -0.39 5.12
CA HIS A 49 -1.74 0.03 5.02
C HIS A 49 -0.74 -1.01 5.55
N VAL A 50 -1.10 -1.78 6.59
CA VAL A 50 -0.26 -2.90 7.07
C VAL A 50 -0.06 -3.93 5.96
N PHE A 51 -1.15 -4.33 5.30
CA PHE A 51 -1.11 -5.24 4.17
C PHE A 51 -0.39 -4.65 2.96
N ALA A 52 -0.58 -3.35 2.71
CA ALA A 52 0.10 -2.63 1.64
C ALA A 52 1.61 -2.67 1.85
N GLY A 53 2.07 -2.38 3.07
CA GLY A 53 3.48 -2.39 3.42
C GLY A 53 4.11 -3.75 3.22
N LEU A 54 3.43 -4.80 3.70
CA LEU A 54 3.87 -6.18 3.52
C LEU A 54 3.99 -6.54 2.03
N TRP A 55 2.98 -6.21 1.23
CA TRP A 55 2.99 -6.49 -0.21
C TRP A 55 4.07 -5.69 -0.94
N PHE A 56 4.13 -4.36 -0.80
CA PHE A 56 5.10 -3.53 -1.51
C PHE A 56 6.55 -3.91 -1.21
N ILE A 57 6.89 -4.16 0.06
CA ILE A 57 8.24 -4.58 0.44
C ILE A 57 8.56 -5.90 -0.25
N THR A 58 7.71 -6.91 -0.08
CA THR A 58 7.97 -8.28 -0.55
C THR A 58 8.08 -8.38 -2.06
N VAL A 59 7.11 -7.84 -2.81
CA VAL A 59 7.13 -7.92 -4.28
C VAL A 59 8.25 -7.11 -4.90
N SER A 60 8.79 -6.13 -4.17
CA SER A 60 9.87 -5.30 -4.66
C SER A 60 11.24 -5.94 -4.49
N LEU A 61 11.41 -6.91 -3.58
CA LEU A 61 12.70 -7.57 -3.32
C LEU A 61 13.28 -8.24 -4.57
N ASP A 62 12.42 -8.82 -5.42
CA ASP A 62 12.86 -9.49 -6.65
C ASP A 62 12.95 -8.53 -7.85
N GLY A 63 12.55 -7.27 -7.68
CA GLY A 63 12.59 -6.24 -8.72
C GLY A 63 13.98 -5.65 -8.96
N SER A 64 14.07 -4.74 -9.94
CA SER A 64 15.27 -3.91 -10.15
C SER A 64 15.58 -3.00 -8.94
N ALA A 65 16.81 -2.49 -8.82
CA ALA A 65 17.19 -1.61 -7.70
C ALA A 65 16.23 -0.41 -7.47
N PRO A 66 15.75 0.31 -8.51
CA PRO A 66 14.74 1.34 -8.33
C PRO A 66 13.42 0.83 -7.73
N LEU A 67 12.91 -0.33 -8.21
CA LEU A 67 11.69 -0.93 -7.67
C LEU A 67 11.87 -1.35 -6.22
N ARG A 68 13.01 -1.96 -5.87
CA ARG A 68 13.39 -2.32 -4.49
C ARG A 68 13.31 -1.11 -3.57
N ILE A 69 13.99 -0.03 -3.93
CA ILE A 69 14.08 1.19 -3.09
C ILE A 69 12.70 1.83 -2.95
N LEU A 70 12.01 2.08 -4.06
CA LEU A 70 10.71 2.76 -4.05
C LEU A 70 9.66 1.95 -3.28
N GLY A 71 9.61 0.63 -3.50
CA GLY A 71 8.65 -0.24 -2.85
C GLY A 71 8.95 -0.43 -1.37
N ALA A 72 10.22 -0.53 -0.98
CA ALA A 72 10.60 -0.57 0.42
C ALA A 72 10.23 0.72 1.14
N LEU A 73 10.53 1.89 0.57
CA LEU A 73 10.17 3.18 1.15
C LEU A 73 8.65 3.38 1.24
N ALA A 74 7.91 3.06 0.17
CA ALA A 74 6.45 3.13 0.17
C ALA A 74 5.87 2.23 1.26
N GLY A 75 6.34 0.98 1.34
CA GLY A 75 5.81 0.02 2.28
C GLY A 75 6.16 0.33 3.74
N ILE A 76 7.40 0.76 4.01
CA ILE A 76 7.81 1.23 5.34
C ILE A 76 6.98 2.44 5.76
N LEU A 77 6.72 3.38 4.86
CA LEU A 77 5.95 4.58 5.20
C LEU A 77 4.49 4.26 5.50
N LEU A 78 3.83 3.39 4.72
CA LEU A 78 2.45 2.96 4.99
C LEU A 78 2.32 2.18 6.30
N PHE A 79 3.19 1.18 6.47
CA PHE A 79 3.21 0.34 7.66
C PHE A 79 3.59 1.15 8.89
N GLY A 80 4.66 1.94 8.80
CA GLY A 80 5.16 2.78 9.87
C GLY A 80 4.16 3.87 10.28
N TYR A 81 3.52 4.53 9.31
CA TYR A 81 2.45 5.49 9.61
C TYR A 81 1.31 4.82 10.37
N THR A 82 0.95 3.57 10.06
CA THR A 82 -0.10 2.85 10.79
C THR A 82 0.24 2.69 12.27
N LEU A 83 1.48 2.38 12.59
CA LEU A 83 1.91 2.25 13.98
C LEU A 83 2.04 3.59 14.70
N ALA A 84 2.38 4.65 13.96
CA ALA A 84 2.61 5.99 14.49
C ALA A 84 1.40 6.93 14.32
N SER A 85 0.29 6.49 13.74
CA SER A 85 -0.86 7.33 13.39
C SER A 85 -1.49 8.08 14.57
N PRO A 86 -1.45 7.58 15.84
CA PRO A 86 -1.92 8.37 16.97
C PRO A 86 -1.11 9.65 17.23
N TYR A 87 0.11 9.73 16.70
CA TYR A 87 1.06 10.81 16.94
C TYR A 87 1.37 11.65 15.69
N LEU A 88 0.90 11.22 14.51
CA LEU A 88 1.23 11.84 13.23
C LEU A 88 0.00 12.38 12.50
N SER A 89 0.09 13.63 12.05
CA SER A 89 -0.90 14.22 11.15
C SER A 89 -1.00 13.46 9.82
N PRO A 90 -2.20 13.34 9.20
CA PRO A 90 -2.37 12.68 7.91
C PRO A 90 -1.51 13.22 6.76
N VAL A 91 -1.00 14.45 6.86
CA VAL A 91 -0.08 15.02 5.85
C VAL A 91 1.17 14.16 5.64
N TRP A 92 1.60 13.41 6.66
CA TRP A 92 2.75 12.51 6.60
C TRP A 92 2.54 11.29 5.70
N LEU A 93 1.31 11.02 5.26
CA LEU A 93 1.03 9.99 4.24
C LEU A 93 1.28 10.47 2.82
N ALA A 94 1.33 11.77 2.55
CA ALA A 94 1.46 12.30 1.19
C ALA A 94 2.68 11.73 0.41
N PRO A 95 3.87 11.55 1.02
CA PRO A 95 4.99 10.94 0.32
C PRO A 95 4.73 9.49 -0.11
N ALA A 96 3.90 8.73 0.62
CA ALA A 96 3.58 7.35 0.26
C ALA A 96 2.86 7.29 -1.09
N SER A 97 1.90 8.17 -1.33
CA SER A 97 1.18 8.25 -2.61
C SER A 97 2.14 8.54 -3.78
N ILE A 98 3.09 9.46 -3.59
CA ILE A 98 4.09 9.78 -4.61
C ILE A 98 4.99 8.57 -4.89
N LEU A 99 5.46 7.89 -3.85
CA LEU A 99 6.30 6.69 -3.97
C LEU A 99 5.57 5.56 -4.69
N ILE A 100 4.29 5.31 -4.36
CA ILE A 100 3.47 4.28 -5.01
C ILE A 100 3.28 4.58 -6.50
N LEU A 101 2.92 5.82 -6.85
CA LEU A 101 2.74 6.22 -8.25
C LEU A 101 4.05 6.10 -9.04
N THR A 102 5.17 6.49 -8.41
CA THR A 102 6.50 6.36 -9.02
C THR A 102 6.88 4.90 -9.20
N TRP A 103 6.63 4.06 -8.19
CA TRP A 103 6.88 2.62 -8.26
C TRP A 103 6.07 1.96 -9.37
N LEU A 104 4.79 2.29 -9.51
CA LEU A 104 3.93 1.79 -10.60
C LEU A 104 4.43 2.24 -11.96
N SER A 105 4.87 3.49 -12.08
CA SER A 105 5.39 4.04 -13.33
C SER A 105 6.68 3.32 -13.76
N VAL A 106 7.61 3.10 -12.82
CA VAL A 106 8.84 2.34 -13.07
C VAL A 106 8.54 0.89 -13.43
N LEU A 107 7.56 0.28 -12.75
CA LEU A 107 7.15 -1.09 -13.02
C LEU A 107 6.54 -1.22 -14.43
N ALA A 108 5.69 -0.28 -14.83
CA ALA A 108 5.07 -0.24 -16.15
C ALA A 108 6.12 -0.03 -17.24
N TRP A 109 7.08 0.88 -17.04
CA TRP A 109 8.16 1.13 -18.00
C TRP A 109 9.05 -0.09 -18.24
N ARG A 110 9.28 -0.92 -17.21
CA ARG A 110 10.17 -2.09 -17.32
C ARG A 110 9.48 -3.38 -17.77
N ASN A 111 8.15 -3.46 -17.65
CA ASN A 111 7.36 -4.62 -18.05
C ASN A 111 6.52 -4.37 -19.33
N GLY A 112 6.64 -3.19 -19.93
CA GLY A 112 6.06 -2.83 -21.23
C GLY A 112 7.00 -3.13 -22.39
#